data_AF-A0A0Q8W426-F1
#
_entry.id   AF-A0A0Q8W426-F1
#
_cell.length_a   1.000
_cell.length_b   1.000
_cell.length_c   1.000
_cell.angle_alpha   90.00
_cell.angle_beta   90.00
_cell.angle_gamma   90.00
#
_symmetry.space_group_name_H-M   'P 1'
#
loop_
_entity.id
_entity.type
_entity.pdbx_description
1 polymer ?
#
loop_
_entity_poly.entity_id
_entity_poly.type
_entity_poly.pdbx_seq_one_letter_code
_entity_poly.pdbx_strand_id
1 'polypeptide(L)'
;MTRLRAGSAGLAMIAAVALMSGCTPDLRTGPLRTDPASPAPVVEPQPDTPAAVADALDCRSPSGPLSPTAGAEPIPPPGAVPEGFVVVAAHACGVEVRETGSRDGALHVVALVTRYEGDFGPLLAALGAPDEVAPPDMACALSMEIVPPLWLEGADGSVVSVRSPVDGCMKTKPAVREALAGLDAVSIGEWTPRD
;
A
#
# COMPACT_ATOMS: atom_id res chain seq x y z
N MET A 1 18.76 -37.72 29.42
CA MET A 1 19.46 -38.78 28.66
C MET A 1 18.43 -39.57 27.86
N THR A 2 18.41 -39.46 26.52
CA THR A 2 18.11 -40.55 25.55
C THR A 2 18.02 -39.97 24.12
N ARG A 3 19.11 -40.21 23.38
CA ARG A 3 19.30 -40.53 21.95
C ARG A 3 18.81 -39.61 20.81
N LEU A 4 19.81 -39.12 20.08
CA LEU A 4 19.81 -38.69 18.68
C LEU A 4 19.16 -39.70 17.72
N ARG A 5 18.55 -39.20 16.64
CA ARG A 5 18.62 -39.82 15.31
C ARG A 5 19.03 -38.80 14.26
N ALA A 6 20.21 -39.05 13.70
CA ALA A 6 20.72 -38.49 12.47
C ALA A 6 20.18 -39.29 11.27
N GLY A 7 20.06 -38.63 10.12
CA GLY A 7 19.86 -39.25 8.82
C GLY A 7 19.10 -38.31 7.89
N SER A 8 19.45 -38.12 6.63
CA SER A 8 20.55 -38.64 5.81
C SER A 8 20.73 -37.67 4.65
N ALA A 9 21.98 -37.46 4.24
CA ALA A 9 22.33 -36.77 3.01
C ALA A 9 21.85 -37.56 1.78
N GLY A 10 21.26 -36.87 0.82
CA GLY A 10 20.86 -37.41 -0.47
C GLY A 10 21.27 -36.47 -1.61
N LEU A 11 22.51 -36.60 -2.06
CA LEU A 11 22.99 -36.09 -3.35
C LEU A 11 22.32 -36.89 -4.47
N ALA A 12 21.67 -36.23 -5.42
CA ALA A 12 21.30 -36.81 -6.70
C ALA A 12 21.59 -35.80 -7.83
N MET A 13 22.74 -36.01 -8.47
CA MET A 13 23.04 -35.50 -9.81
C MET A 13 22.01 -36.05 -10.80
N ILE A 14 21.39 -35.18 -11.60
CA ILE A 14 20.83 -35.59 -12.90
C ILE A 14 21.24 -34.59 -13.98
N ALA A 15 22.19 -35.08 -14.77
CA ALA A 15 22.34 -35.02 -16.22
C ALA A 15 21.79 -33.81 -17.01
N ALA A 16 22.74 -33.15 -17.67
CA ALA A 16 22.55 -32.28 -18.81
C ALA A 16 21.81 -32.99 -19.97
N VAL A 17 20.82 -32.30 -20.55
CA VAL A 17 20.34 -32.54 -21.91
C VAL A 17 20.45 -31.23 -22.68
N ALA A 18 21.45 -31.18 -23.55
CA ALA A 18 21.56 -30.20 -24.62
C ALA A 18 20.66 -30.64 -25.78
N LEU A 19 19.64 -29.85 -26.10
CA LEU A 19 19.01 -29.87 -27.42
C LEU A 19 18.93 -28.45 -27.95
N MET A 20 19.72 -28.23 -29.01
CA MET A 20 19.75 -27.01 -29.80
C MET A 20 18.44 -26.88 -30.57
N SER A 21 17.71 -25.82 -30.29
CA SER A 21 16.61 -25.33 -31.14
C SER A 21 16.93 -23.89 -31.50
N GLY A 22 17.64 -23.71 -32.61
CA GLY A 22 17.87 -22.40 -33.22
C GLY A 22 16.59 -21.87 -33.84
N CYS A 23 15.91 -20.98 -33.15
CA CYS A 23 15.07 -19.97 -33.79
C CYS A 23 15.97 -18.77 -34.06
N THR A 24 16.26 -18.46 -35.32
CA THR A 24 16.78 -17.15 -35.73
C THR A 24 15.59 -16.20 -35.86
N PRO A 25 15.29 -15.32 -34.89
CA PRO A 25 14.44 -14.19 -35.17
C PRO A 25 15.19 -13.29 -36.16
N ASP A 26 14.59 -13.10 -37.32
CA ASP A 26 14.98 -12.08 -38.30
C ASP A 26 14.74 -10.70 -37.64
N LEU A 27 15.72 -10.26 -36.83
CA LEU A 27 15.75 -8.94 -36.26
C LEU A 27 16.08 -7.97 -37.40
N ARG A 28 15.05 -7.58 -38.15
CA ARG A 28 15.08 -6.36 -38.95
C ARG A 28 15.40 -5.19 -38.01
N THR A 29 16.68 -4.86 -37.94
CA THR A 29 17.25 -3.61 -37.45
C THR A 29 16.79 -2.48 -38.34
N GLY A 30 15.50 -2.14 -38.26
CA GLY A 30 15.07 -0.77 -38.53
C GLY A 30 15.74 0.13 -37.48
N PRO A 31 16.19 1.34 -37.83
CA PRO A 31 16.67 2.28 -36.83
C PRO A 31 15.54 2.46 -35.81
N LEU A 32 15.80 2.09 -34.56
CA LEU A 32 14.99 2.50 -33.43
C LEU A 32 14.91 4.02 -33.54
N ARG A 33 13.74 4.51 -33.94
CA ARG A 33 13.40 5.91 -33.85
C ARG A 33 13.39 6.20 -32.36
N THR A 34 14.52 6.65 -31.83
CA THR A 34 14.61 7.33 -30.54
C THR A 34 13.90 8.66 -30.74
N ASP A 35 12.56 8.61 -30.81
CA ASP A 35 11.80 9.81 -30.55
C ASP A 35 12.25 10.29 -29.17
N PRO A 36 12.63 11.57 -29.03
CA PRO A 36 13.08 12.09 -27.75
C PRO A 36 11.97 11.79 -26.74
N ALA A 37 12.35 11.09 -25.65
CA ALA A 37 11.42 10.72 -24.60
C ALA A 37 10.60 11.94 -24.23
N SER A 38 9.28 11.86 -24.46
CA SER A 38 8.37 12.94 -24.09
C SER A 38 8.62 13.22 -22.61
N PRO A 39 8.91 14.47 -22.22
CA PRO A 39 9.22 14.78 -20.83
C PRO A 39 8.07 14.26 -19.97
N ALA A 40 8.40 13.46 -18.95
CA ALA A 40 7.40 13.01 -18.00
C ALA A 40 6.68 14.24 -17.43
N PRO A 41 5.34 14.19 -17.26
CA PRO A 41 4.63 15.30 -16.64
C PRO A 41 5.28 15.61 -15.29
N VAL A 42 5.63 16.87 -15.07
CA VAL A 42 6.10 17.34 -13.77
C VAL A 42 4.94 17.17 -12.80
N VAL A 43 5.07 16.23 -11.87
CA VAL A 43 4.09 16.05 -10.80
C VAL A 43 4.32 17.16 -9.79
N GLU A 44 3.36 18.06 -9.68
CA GLU A 44 3.40 19.10 -8.64
C GLU A 44 3.16 18.45 -7.27
N PRO A 45 3.89 18.87 -6.23
CA PRO A 45 3.59 18.48 -4.85
C PRO A 45 2.11 18.71 -4.56
N GLN A 46 1.44 17.71 -4.00
CA GLN A 46 0.02 17.85 -3.70
C GLN A 46 -0.13 18.85 -2.55
N PRO A 47 -1.01 19.85 -2.66
CA PRO A 47 -1.18 20.87 -1.63
C PRO A 47 -1.56 20.22 -0.29
N ASP A 48 -1.02 20.75 0.82
CA ASP A 48 -1.30 20.33 2.20
C ASP A 48 -2.72 20.71 2.65
N THR A 49 -3.71 20.25 1.89
CA THR A 49 -5.12 20.44 2.19
C THR A 49 -5.44 19.60 3.43
N PRO A 50 -5.98 20.21 4.50
CA PRO A 50 -6.43 19.46 5.66
C PRO A 50 -7.44 18.39 5.26
N ALA A 51 -7.30 17.20 5.83
CA ALA A 51 -8.24 16.10 5.65
C ALA A 51 -9.63 16.53 6.14
N ALA A 52 -10.65 16.16 5.38
CA ALA A 52 -12.03 16.36 5.81
C ALA A 52 -12.33 15.45 7.01
N VAL A 53 -13.02 16.00 8.00
CA VAL A 53 -13.56 15.23 9.12
C VAL A 53 -14.76 14.42 8.64
N ALA A 54 -14.79 13.14 8.99
CA ALA A 54 -15.88 12.23 8.68
C ALA A 54 -16.44 11.58 9.96
N ASP A 55 -17.69 11.15 9.87
CA ASP A 55 -18.41 10.50 10.99
C ASP A 55 -18.08 8.99 11.11
N ALA A 56 -17.46 8.41 10.09
CA ALA A 56 -17.14 6.99 10.04
C ALA A 56 -15.91 6.70 9.18
N LEU A 57 -15.19 5.65 9.59
CA LEU A 57 -14.07 5.11 8.84
C LEU A 57 -14.56 4.31 7.63
N ASP A 58 -13.90 4.51 6.49
CA ASP A 58 -14.21 3.84 5.23
C ASP A 58 -12.96 3.20 4.64
N CYS A 59 -12.94 1.87 4.55
CA CYS A 59 -11.82 1.10 3.98
C CYS A 59 -11.92 0.89 2.47
N ARG A 60 -12.93 1.44 1.81
CA ARG A 60 -12.99 1.42 0.34
C ARG A 60 -11.82 2.23 -0.21
N SER A 61 -11.39 1.84 -1.41
CA SER A 61 -10.35 2.58 -2.15
C SER A 61 -10.86 2.84 -3.56
N PRO A 62 -10.73 4.08 -4.08
CA PRO A 62 -11.25 4.43 -5.41
C PRO A 62 -10.66 3.56 -6.53
N SER A 63 -9.47 2.99 -6.33
CA SER A 63 -8.77 2.16 -7.30
C SER A 63 -8.41 0.75 -6.77
N GLY A 64 -8.93 0.37 -5.60
CA GLY A 64 -8.60 -0.90 -4.93
C GLY A 64 -9.62 -2.03 -5.16
N PRO A 65 -9.35 -3.24 -4.64
CA PRO A 65 -10.28 -4.37 -4.76
C PRO A 65 -11.60 -4.17 -4.01
N LEU A 66 -11.67 -3.14 -3.15
CA LEU A 66 -12.85 -2.70 -2.41
C LEU A 66 -13.40 -1.39 -3.00
N SER A 67 -13.46 -1.27 -4.32
CA SER A 67 -14.02 -0.07 -4.96
C SER A 67 -15.48 0.16 -4.54
N PRO A 68 -15.89 1.43 -4.35
CA PRO A 68 -17.28 1.75 -4.06
C PRO A 68 -18.21 1.26 -5.17
N THR A 69 -19.36 0.73 -4.77
CA THR A 69 -20.45 0.37 -5.69
C THR A 69 -21.05 1.62 -6.32
N ALA A 70 -21.62 1.49 -7.52
CA ALA A 70 -22.29 2.60 -8.17
C ALA A 70 -23.41 3.19 -7.28
N GLY A 71 -23.39 4.50 -7.07
CA GLY A 71 -24.35 5.21 -6.21
C GLY A 71 -23.95 5.32 -4.74
N ALA A 72 -22.82 4.75 -4.33
CA ALA A 72 -22.24 4.98 -3.01
C ALA A 72 -21.84 6.46 -2.80
N GLU A 73 -21.90 6.91 -1.55
CA GLU A 73 -21.35 8.20 -1.16
C GLU A 73 -19.83 8.25 -1.44
N PRO A 74 -19.31 9.37 -1.98
CA PRO A 74 -17.88 9.53 -2.23
C PRO A 74 -17.07 9.44 -0.94
N ILE A 75 -15.96 8.72 -1.01
CA ILE A 75 -14.98 8.66 0.08
C ILE A 75 -14.26 10.02 0.13
N PRO A 76 -14.16 10.68 1.28
CA PRO A 76 -13.38 11.89 1.42
C PRO A 76 -11.93 11.65 0.96
N PRO A 77 -11.33 12.54 0.14
CA PRO A 77 -9.95 12.38 -0.27
C PRO A 77 -9.02 12.47 0.97
N PRO A 78 -7.97 11.64 1.04
CA PRO A 78 -7.01 11.73 2.13
C PRO A 78 -6.25 13.05 2.09
N GLY A 79 -6.00 13.65 3.26
CA GLY A 79 -5.35 14.96 3.39
C GLY A 79 -4.32 15.03 4.52
N ALA A 80 -3.88 16.25 4.83
CA ALA A 80 -3.03 16.52 5.98
C ALA A 80 -3.84 16.41 7.30
N VAL A 81 -3.18 16.12 8.42
CA VAL A 81 -3.84 16.13 9.73
C VAL A 81 -4.31 17.56 10.04
N PRO A 82 -5.60 17.79 10.37
CA PRO A 82 -6.07 19.13 10.70
C PRO A 82 -5.35 19.72 11.92
N GLU A 83 -5.14 21.03 11.91
CA GLU A 83 -4.53 21.72 13.05
C GLU A 83 -5.38 21.53 14.33
N GLY A 84 -4.73 21.19 15.44
CA GLY A 84 -5.40 20.94 16.72
C GLY A 84 -6.13 19.59 16.82
N PHE A 85 -6.06 18.73 15.79
CA PHE A 85 -6.64 17.39 15.86
C PHE A 85 -5.89 16.52 16.88
N VAL A 86 -6.58 16.14 17.96
CA VAL A 86 -5.99 15.35 19.06
C VAL A 86 -6.23 13.86 18.79
N VAL A 87 -5.22 13.19 18.23
CA VAL A 87 -5.30 11.77 17.88
C VAL A 87 -5.31 10.88 19.12
N VAL A 88 -6.23 9.92 19.15
CA VAL A 88 -6.31 8.87 20.17
C VAL A 88 -6.16 7.46 19.60
N ALA A 89 -6.38 7.28 18.29
CA ALA A 89 -6.10 6.02 17.60
C ALA A 89 -5.72 6.25 16.14
N ALA A 90 -4.97 5.30 15.58
CA ALA A 90 -4.78 5.17 14.13
C ALA A 90 -5.42 3.87 13.64
N HIS A 91 -5.97 3.88 12.44
CA HIS A 91 -6.65 2.74 11.83
C HIS A 91 -6.09 2.50 10.44
N ALA A 92 -5.46 1.35 10.23
CA ALA A 92 -4.98 0.94 8.92
C ALA A 92 -5.93 -0.08 8.29
N CYS A 93 -6.41 0.22 7.09
CA CYS A 93 -7.28 -0.64 6.30
C CYS A 93 -6.44 -1.62 5.46
N GLY A 94 -6.37 -2.88 5.88
CA GLY A 94 -5.80 -3.97 5.10
C GLY A 94 -6.83 -4.70 4.24
N VAL A 95 -6.35 -5.59 3.39
CA VAL A 95 -7.19 -6.57 2.68
C VAL A 95 -6.64 -7.96 2.89
N GLU A 96 -7.54 -8.93 3.02
CA GLU A 96 -7.20 -10.36 3.06
C GLU A 96 -7.99 -11.07 1.97
N VAL A 97 -7.35 -11.99 1.27
CA VAL A 97 -8.00 -12.85 0.28
C VAL A 97 -8.29 -14.19 0.94
N ARG A 98 -9.57 -14.55 1.05
CA ARG A 98 -10.04 -15.80 1.66
C ARG A 98 -10.69 -16.69 0.61
N GLU A 99 -10.55 -17.99 0.76
CA GLU A 99 -11.38 -18.93 0.01
C GLU A 99 -12.80 -18.88 0.58
N THR A 100 -13.77 -18.63 -0.28
CA THR A 100 -15.15 -18.97 0.03
C THR A 100 -15.20 -20.50 0.07
N GLY A 101 -15.76 -21.10 1.11
CA GLY A 101 -15.88 -22.56 1.21
C GLY A 101 -16.77 -23.22 0.13
N SER A 102 -17.04 -22.53 -0.98
CA SER A 102 -17.68 -23.06 -2.18
C SER A 102 -16.80 -24.11 -2.84
N ARG A 103 -17.43 -25.13 -3.44
CA ARG A 103 -16.74 -26.20 -4.18
C ARG A 103 -15.96 -25.69 -5.40
N ASP A 104 -16.21 -24.45 -5.79
CA ASP A 104 -15.65 -23.81 -6.99
C ASP A 104 -14.31 -23.09 -6.68
N GLY A 105 -13.90 -23.04 -5.39
CA GLY A 105 -12.67 -22.36 -4.98
C GLY A 105 -12.71 -20.84 -5.16
N ALA A 106 -13.90 -20.24 -5.14
CA ALA A 106 -14.02 -18.80 -5.37
C ALA A 106 -13.34 -18.02 -4.24
N LEU A 107 -12.54 -17.02 -4.62
CA LEU A 107 -11.85 -16.14 -3.67
C LEU A 107 -12.71 -14.93 -3.34
N HIS A 108 -12.65 -14.49 -2.08
CA HIS A 108 -13.31 -13.30 -1.59
C HIS A 108 -12.30 -12.37 -0.92
N VAL A 109 -12.38 -11.07 -1.23
CA VAL A 109 -11.55 -10.04 -0.61
C VAL A 109 -12.32 -9.45 0.55
N VAL A 110 -11.76 -9.55 1.76
CA VAL A 110 -12.30 -8.91 2.96
C VAL A 110 -11.45 -7.71 3.35
N ALA A 111 -12.10 -6.66 3.84
CA ALA A 111 -11.44 -5.52 4.44
C ALA A 111 -11.11 -5.83 5.90
N LEU A 112 -9.88 -5.58 6.33
CA LEU A 112 -9.49 -5.64 7.74
C LEU A 112 -9.13 -4.25 8.24
N VAL A 113 -9.49 -3.93 9.46
CA VAL A 113 -9.04 -2.72 10.16
C VAL A 113 -8.20 -3.13 11.34
N THR A 114 -6.95 -2.69 11.32
CA THR A 114 -6.08 -2.74 12.50
C THR A 114 -6.15 -1.41 13.21
N ARG A 115 -6.52 -1.44 14.49
CA ARG A 115 -6.48 -0.28 15.39
C ARG A 115 -5.13 -0.25 16.11
N TYR A 116 -4.51 0.92 16.11
CA TYR A 116 -3.25 1.20 16.77
C TYR A 116 -3.44 2.26 17.85
N GLU A 117 -2.77 2.05 18.98
CA GLU A 117 -2.70 2.98 20.12
C GLU A 117 -1.24 3.19 20.55
N GLY A 118 -0.96 4.26 21.30
CA GLY A 118 0.37 4.55 21.83
C GLY A 118 0.81 6.00 21.63
N ASP A 119 2.12 6.22 21.50
CA ASP A 119 2.69 7.54 21.23
C ASP A 119 2.58 7.88 19.73
N PHE A 120 1.61 8.73 19.38
CA PHE A 120 1.40 9.19 18.00
C PHE A 120 2.39 10.26 17.53
N GLY A 121 3.27 10.78 18.41
CA GLY A 121 4.23 11.83 18.06
C GLY A 121 5.05 11.49 16.80
N PRO A 122 5.72 10.32 16.74
CA PRO A 122 6.45 9.88 15.56
C PRO A 122 5.58 9.74 14.30
N LEU A 123 4.35 9.23 14.43
CA LEU A 123 3.44 9.08 13.29
C LEU A 123 3.01 10.43 12.73
N LEU A 124 2.63 11.37 13.60
CA LEU A 124 2.24 12.72 13.21
C LEU A 124 3.40 13.49 12.56
N ALA A 125 4.62 13.33 13.07
CA ALA A 125 5.81 13.90 12.45
C ALA A 125 6.06 13.31 11.05
N ALA A 126 5.89 12.00 10.88
CA ALA A 126 6.04 11.34 9.58
C ALA A 126 4.96 11.77 8.57
N LEU A 127 3.70 11.91 9.00
CA LEU A 127 2.59 12.36 8.16
C LEU A 127 2.71 13.84 7.77
N GLY A 128 3.35 14.66 8.60
CA GLY A 128 3.61 16.08 8.31
C GLY A 128 4.84 16.32 7.42
N ALA A 129 5.54 15.28 6.96
CA ALA A 129 6.66 15.44 6.06
C ALA A 129 6.19 15.93 4.67
N PRO A 130 6.92 16.82 4.00
CA PRO A 130 6.57 17.25 2.65
C PRO A 130 6.81 16.13 1.63
N ASP A 131 6.06 16.15 0.53
CA ASP A 131 6.38 15.34 -0.64
C ASP A 131 7.71 15.76 -1.26
N GLU A 132 8.42 14.81 -1.86
CA GLU A 132 9.61 15.11 -2.64
C GLU A 132 9.27 15.27 -4.12
N VAL A 133 10.00 16.17 -4.77
CA VAL A 133 9.92 16.37 -6.22
C VAL A 133 11.06 15.58 -6.86
N ALA A 134 10.75 14.77 -7.88
CA ALA A 134 11.78 14.09 -8.66
C ALA A 134 12.68 15.10 -9.40
N PRO A 135 14.01 14.96 -9.33
CA PRO A 135 14.89 15.69 -10.22
C PRO A 135 14.71 15.20 -11.68
N PRO A 136 15.04 16.03 -12.69
CA PRO A 136 14.69 15.76 -14.09
C PRO A 136 15.26 14.47 -14.70
N ASP A 137 16.33 13.94 -14.12
CA ASP A 137 17.08 12.77 -14.57
C ASP A 137 16.87 11.53 -13.69
N MET A 138 15.94 11.58 -12.73
CA MET A 138 15.60 10.44 -11.89
C MET A 138 14.85 9.36 -12.68
N ALA A 139 15.34 8.13 -12.61
CA ALA A 139 14.63 6.96 -13.11
C ALA A 139 13.93 6.23 -11.94
N CYS A 140 12.62 6.09 -12.04
CA CYS A 140 11.80 5.42 -11.02
C CYS A 140 11.50 3.97 -11.41
N ALA A 141 11.42 3.10 -10.40
CA ALA A 141 10.95 1.73 -10.61
C ALA A 141 9.45 1.74 -10.98
N LEU A 142 9.07 1.00 -12.03
CA LEU A 142 7.67 0.82 -12.46
C LEU A 142 6.88 -0.14 -11.56
N SER A 143 7.25 -0.27 -10.29
CA SER A 143 6.48 -1.09 -9.35
C SER A 143 5.15 -0.41 -9.05
N MET A 144 4.09 -1.19 -8.83
CA MET A 144 2.87 -0.67 -8.24
C MET A 144 3.00 -0.75 -6.72
N GLU A 145 2.63 0.31 -6.02
CA GLU A 145 2.51 0.30 -4.57
C GLU A 145 1.03 0.31 -4.21
N ILE A 146 0.60 -0.67 -3.42
CA ILE A 146 -0.74 -0.69 -2.84
C ILE A 146 -0.61 -0.10 -1.44
N VAL A 147 -1.19 1.08 -1.25
CA VAL A 147 -1.15 1.81 0.01
C VAL A 147 -2.47 1.60 0.74
N PRO A 148 -2.46 0.90 1.89
CA PRO A 148 -3.60 0.84 2.80
C PRO A 148 -4.14 2.24 3.14
N PRO A 149 -5.46 2.48 3.04
CA PRO A 149 -6.05 3.69 3.64
C PRO A 149 -5.68 3.78 5.12
N LEU A 150 -5.24 4.97 5.54
CA LEU A 150 -4.90 5.27 6.92
C LEU A 150 -5.86 6.34 7.44
N TRP A 151 -6.48 6.06 8.57
CA TRP A 151 -7.39 6.98 9.25
C TRP A 151 -6.86 7.28 10.65
N LEU A 152 -7.08 8.51 11.12
CA LEU A 152 -6.83 8.89 12.51
C LEU A 152 -8.16 9.17 13.19
N GLU A 153 -8.30 8.68 14.43
CA GLU A 153 -9.45 8.95 15.29
C GLU A 153 -9.08 10.01 16.32
N GLY A 154 -9.95 11.01 16.46
CA GLY A 154 -9.82 12.12 17.40
C GLY A 154 -10.46 11.79 18.76
N ALA A 155 -10.07 12.54 19.80
CA ALA A 155 -10.62 12.39 21.15
C ALA A 155 -12.15 12.62 21.25
N ASP A 156 -12.75 13.27 20.25
CA ASP A 156 -14.19 13.49 20.12
C ASP A 156 -14.92 12.38 19.33
N GLY A 157 -14.18 11.33 18.92
CA GLY A 157 -14.70 10.21 18.12
C GLY A 157 -14.78 10.49 16.62
N SER A 158 -14.38 11.68 16.17
CA SER A 158 -14.29 12.00 14.75
C SER A 158 -13.14 11.25 14.08
N VAL A 159 -13.22 11.02 12.76
CA VAL A 159 -12.13 10.41 12.01
C VAL A 159 -11.71 11.24 10.81
N VAL A 160 -10.42 11.18 10.46
CA VAL A 160 -9.85 11.85 9.28
C VAL A 160 -9.04 10.86 8.46
N SER A 161 -9.27 10.84 7.14
CA SER A 161 -8.46 10.06 6.19
C SER A 161 -7.18 10.83 5.88
N VAL A 162 -6.03 10.25 6.20
CA VAL A 162 -4.74 10.95 6.08
C VAL A 162 -3.92 10.41 4.92
N ARG A 163 -3.25 11.32 4.22
CA ARG A 163 -2.31 10.95 3.16
C ARG A 163 -0.96 10.57 3.75
N SER A 164 -0.30 9.60 3.14
CA SER A 164 1.13 9.36 3.37
C SER A 164 1.94 10.25 2.44
N PRO A 165 2.94 10.99 2.95
CA PRO A 165 3.88 11.71 2.09
C PRO A 165 4.60 10.77 1.12
N VAL A 166 4.92 11.28 -0.07
CA VAL A 166 5.57 10.51 -1.13
C VAL A 166 6.98 11.00 -1.46
N ASP A 167 7.81 10.12 -1.99
CA ASP A 167 9.11 10.44 -2.56
C ASP A 167 8.98 10.98 -4.01
N GLY A 168 10.10 11.37 -4.63
CA GLY A 168 10.12 11.85 -6.01
C GLY A 168 9.62 10.83 -7.04
N CYS A 169 9.51 9.56 -6.67
CA CYS A 169 8.97 8.49 -7.50
C CYS A 169 7.51 8.17 -7.21
N MET A 170 6.82 9.04 -6.46
CA MET A 170 5.43 8.87 -6.03
C MET A 170 5.20 7.60 -5.20
N LYS A 171 6.23 7.15 -4.49
CA LYS A 171 6.15 6.06 -3.51
C LYS A 171 5.97 6.62 -2.12
N THR A 172 5.20 5.93 -1.29
CA THR A 172 5.05 6.38 0.10
C THR A 172 6.38 6.32 0.83
N LYS A 173 6.68 7.37 1.58
CA LYS A 173 7.90 7.40 2.39
C LYS A 173 7.82 6.33 3.49
N PRO A 174 8.93 5.63 3.79
CA PRO A 174 8.91 4.53 4.74
C PRO A 174 8.58 4.97 6.18
N ALA A 175 8.83 6.23 6.52
CA ALA A 175 8.66 6.77 7.87
C ALA A 175 7.25 6.58 8.45
N VAL A 176 6.19 6.67 7.63
CA VAL A 176 4.81 6.45 8.09
C VAL A 176 4.62 4.99 8.52
N ARG A 177 5.11 4.04 7.71
CA ARG A 177 5.04 2.60 8.02
C ARG A 177 5.89 2.24 9.24
N GLU A 178 7.07 2.83 9.36
CA GLU A 178 7.96 2.63 10.52
C GLU A 178 7.33 3.18 11.81
N ALA A 179 6.72 4.36 11.76
CA ALA A 179 6.01 4.92 12.90
C ALA A 179 4.79 4.08 13.30
N LEU A 180 3.99 3.61 12.33
CA LEU A 180 2.88 2.67 12.60
C LEU A 180 3.36 1.36 13.25
N ALA A 181 4.52 0.82 12.82
CA ALA A 181 5.09 -0.39 13.42
C ALA A 181 5.60 -0.19 14.85
N GLY A 182 5.79 1.06 15.28
CA GLY A 182 6.13 1.42 16.66
C GLY A 182 4.93 1.58 17.59
N LEU A 183 3.71 1.53 17.06
CA LEU A 183 2.47 1.59 17.85
C LEU A 183 2.00 0.19 18.27
N ASP A 184 1.17 0.14 19.30
CA ASP A 184 0.55 -1.09 19.77
C ASP A 184 -0.69 -1.41 18.92
N ALA A 185 -0.67 -2.55 18.23
CA ALA A 185 -1.86 -3.07 17.56
C ALA A 185 -2.81 -3.70 18.59
N VAL A 186 -3.86 -2.96 18.97
CA VAL A 186 -4.78 -3.37 20.06
C VAL A 186 -5.97 -4.20 19.58
N SER A 187 -6.33 -4.12 18.30
CA SER A 187 -7.37 -4.96 17.70
C SER A 187 -7.24 -5.06 16.20
N ILE A 188 -7.68 -6.20 15.65
CA ILE A 188 -7.88 -6.40 14.21
C ILE A 188 -9.30 -6.92 14.02
N GLY A 189 -10.08 -6.27 13.17
CA GLY A 189 -11.46 -6.64 12.88
C GLY A 189 -11.77 -6.57 11.40
N GLU A 190 -12.79 -7.31 10.97
CA GLU A 190 -13.32 -7.17 9.61
C GLU A 190 -14.13 -5.88 9.52
N TRP A 191 -13.87 -5.07 8.49
CA TRP A 191 -14.67 -3.88 8.20
C TRP A 191 -15.84 -4.23 7.31
N THR A 192 -17.01 -3.73 7.69
CA THR A 192 -18.23 -3.80 6.90
C THR A 192 -18.72 -2.38 6.66
N PRO A 193 -19.19 -2.04 5.45
CA PRO A 193 -19.86 -0.77 5.22
C PRO A 193 -21.03 -0.63 6.21
N ARG A 194 -21.20 0.56 6.80
CA ARG A 194 -22.44 0.87 7.52
C ARG A 194 -23.53 1.14 6.47
N ASP A 195 -24.69 0.51 6.66
CA ASP A 195 -25.90 0.75 5.87
C ASP A 195 -26.53 2.13 6.18
#